data_AF-K3ZT29-F1
#
_entry.id   AF-K3ZT29-F1
#
_cell.length_a   1.000
_cell.length_b   1.000
_cell.length_c   1.000
_cell.angle_alpha   90.00
_cell.angle_beta   90.00
_cell.angle_gamma   90.00
#
_symmetry.space_group_name_H-M   'P 1'
#
loop_
_entity.id
_entity.type
_entity.pdbx_description
1 polymer ?
#
loop_
_entity_poly.entity_id
_entity_poly.type
_entity_poly.pdbx_seq_one_letter_code
_entity_poly.pdbx_strand_id
1 'polypeptide(L)'
;MAPRGHHLTEVALLASASADLAAAGAGEREGWLDDPAVLPSLGPRARALAVASAARSVLVIVPVTEGGGGGVTVEPALGPEEGRISAVEWVPLTAEEDGDGEEGVAVAIGTDTGWLLFYSLAGDLLHKQSIYPAKILKLNFRERKENAWEDSGSNELSVVFPGVIARFDGADLQSILQKSFQDVKSRLWKDKFEEEDASDEGSFGRIPFRIWNVSKFGSCADAAIVGLMPPPLLELQSSQRHYCAITVGEDAVVSAYRLSEDRGRSIVGAILSRGVAATFSTISSLSKILWRSEPSPPKKSRPKPQSFAKTSPLTCLKDSPRKGERLTLSPSGTLAAITDSLGRILLLDTHALVAVRLWKGYRDASCLFVEMLLNKDKASSSSMHIEYTKSDYCLCLAIHAPRKGIIEVWKMRTGSRLLTIPCPKGSRILQPSARLSSTYSYTPLEVYLFNGDSGQLSVLNSHVG
;
A
#
# COMPACT_ATOMS: atom_id res chain seq x y z
N MET A 1 18.16 30.50 -25.72
CA MET A 1 17.08 30.28 -24.73
C MET A 1 16.38 29.00 -25.12
N ALA A 2 16.61 27.90 -24.40
CA ALA A 2 15.85 26.67 -24.61
C ALA A 2 14.39 26.92 -24.19
N PRO A 3 13.39 26.39 -24.91
CA PRO A 3 12.01 26.52 -24.51
C PRO A 3 11.84 25.88 -23.13
N ARG A 4 11.18 26.57 -22.20
CA ARG A 4 10.77 26.00 -20.91
C ARG A 4 9.75 24.90 -21.21
N GLY A 5 10.21 23.68 -21.45
CA GLY A 5 9.33 22.52 -21.43
C GLY A 5 8.73 22.43 -20.04
N HIS A 6 7.41 22.54 -19.93
CA HIS A 6 6.73 22.25 -18.67
C HIS A 6 6.99 20.77 -18.37
N HIS A 7 7.79 20.50 -17.34
CA HIS A 7 8.14 19.13 -16.92
C HIS A 7 7.02 18.45 -16.12
N LEU A 8 5.98 19.21 -15.79
CA LEU A 8 4.77 18.77 -15.11
C LEU A 8 3.57 19.14 -15.99
N THR A 9 2.63 18.23 -16.11
CA THR A 9 1.33 18.47 -16.75
C THR A 9 0.25 18.41 -15.69
N GLU A 10 -0.62 19.42 -15.63
CA GLU A 10 -1.74 19.41 -14.70
C GLU A 10 -2.74 18.32 -15.08
N VAL A 11 -3.17 17.55 -14.09
CA VAL A 11 -4.11 16.43 -14.24
C VAL A 11 -5.47 16.81 -13.68
N ALA A 12 -5.48 17.48 -12.52
CA ALA A 12 -6.71 17.94 -11.89
C ALA A 12 -6.42 19.09 -10.92
N LEU A 13 -7.42 19.93 -10.72
CA LEU A 13 -7.47 20.92 -9.67
C LEU A 13 -8.51 20.49 -8.63
N LEU A 14 -8.06 19.90 -7.53
CA LEU A 14 -8.92 19.42 -6.44
C LEU A 14 -9.34 20.53 -5.48
N ALA A 15 -9.08 21.81 -5.81
CA ALA A 15 -9.53 22.95 -5.02
C ALA A 15 -11.07 23.04 -4.93
N SER A 16 -11.80 22.54 -5.93
CA SER A 16 -13.26 22.43 -5.90
C SER A 16 -13.76 21.39 -4.90
N ALA A 17 -12.98 20.34 -4.63
CA ALA A 17 -13.22 19.36 -3.56
C ALA A 17 -12.69 19.83 -2.20
N SER A 18 -12.38 21.13 -2.05
CA SER A 18 -11.85 21.70 -0.80
C SER A 18 -12.75 21.50 0.39
N ALA A 19 -14.08 21.40 0.23
CA ALA A 19 -14.97 21.10 1.34
C ALA A 19 -14.71 19.71 1.93
N ASP A 20 -14.56 18.70 1.08
CA ASP A 20 -14.24 17.33 1.49
C ASP A 20 -12.80 17.25 2.03
N LEU A 21 -11.84 17.87 1.33
CA LEU A 21 -10.46 17.93 1.80
C LEU A 21 -10.29 18.74 3.09
N ALA A 22 -11.15 19.72 3.36
CA ALA A 22 -11.18 20.47 4.62
C ALA A 22 -11.58 19.56 5.79
N ALA A 23 -12.40 18.53 5.56
CA ALA A 23 -12.66 17.51 6.57
C ALA A 23 -11.37 16.78 7.00
N ALA A 24 -10.40 16.62 6.08
CA ALA A 24 -9.07 16.09 6.40
C ALA A 24 -8.08 17.14 6.99
N GLY A 25 -8.44 18.43 6.98
CA GLY A 25 -7.64 19.55 7.48
C GLY A 25 -7.03 20.47 6.42
N ALA A 26 -7.45 20.34 5.14
CA ALA A 26 -6.99 21.25 4.10
C ALA A 26 -7.41 22.71 4.35
N GLY A 27 -6.51 23.65 4.04
CA GLY A 27 -6.78 25.09 4.11
C GLY A 27 -6.66 25.73 5.50
N GLU A 28 -6.50 24.96 6.58
CA GLU A 28 -6.37 25.53 7.93
C GLU A 28 -4.99 26.13 8.22
N ARG A 29 -3.95 25.59 7.57
CA ARG A 29 -2.57 26.07 7.66
C ARG A 29 -1.85 25.80 6.35
N GLU A 30 -0.92 26.68 6.00
CA GLU A 30 0.04 26.42 4.91
C GLU A 30 0.83 25.13 5.23
N GLY A 31 1.02 24.28 4.23
CA GLY A 31 1.67 22.99 4.41
C GLY A 31 0.91 22.05 5.34
N TRP A 32 -0.43 22.08 5.35
CA TRP A 32 -1.24 21.11 6.10
C TRP A 32 -0.88 19.66 5.72
N LEU A 33 -0.54 19.45 4.44
CA LEU A 33 -0.10 18.16 3.95
C LEU A 33 1.22 17.72 4.58
N ASP A 34 2.05 18.60 5.16
CA ASP A 34 3.29 18.21 5.85
C ASP A 34 3.04 17.55 7.21
N ASP A 35 1.81 17.55 7.72
CA ASP A 35 1.44 16.82 8.93
C ASP A 35 1.70 15.31 8.79
N PRO A 36 2.41 14.66 9.73
CA PRO A 36 2.50 13.20 9.75
C PRO A 36 1.17 12.50 10.05
N ALA A 37 0.17 13.21 10.59
CA ALA A 37 -1.18 12.69 10.80
C ALA A 37 -2.01 12.63 9.50
N VAL A 38 -1.57 13.32 8.44
CA VAL A 38 -2.24 13.35 7.14
C VAL A 38 -1.56 12.38 6.19
N LEU A 39 -2.33 11.39 5.73
CA LEU A 39 -1.87 10.26 4.95
C LEU A 39 -2.58 10.27 3.59
N PRO A 40 -1.96 10.84 2.54
CA PRO A 40 -2.48 10.76 1.19
C PRO A 40 -2.07 9.45 0.52
N SER A 41 -2.97 8.88 -0.27
CA SER A 41 -2.68 7.75 -1.15
C SER A 41 -3.45 7.90 -2.46
N LEU A 42 -2.76 7.67 -3.58
CA LEU A 42 -3.32 7.87 -4.92
C LEU A 42 -3.84 6.53 -5.47
N GLY A 43 -5.10 6.55 -5.91
CA GLY A 43 -5.79 5.37 -6.40
C GLY A 43 -5.26 4.88 -7.74
N PRO A 44 -5.70 3.68 -8.16
CA PRO A 44 -5.33 3.11 -9.45
C PRO A 44 -5.63 4.08 -10.61
N ARG A 45 -4.70 4.16 -11.58
CA ARG A 45 -4.78 5.08 -12.73
C ARG A 45 -4.96 6.56 -12.36
N ALA A 46 -4.59 6.94 -11.12
CA ALA A 46 -4.76 8.30 -10.60
C ALA A 46 -6.19 8.84 -10.68
N ARG A 47 -7.21 7.96 -10.63
CA ARG A 47 -8.63 8.34 -10.74
C ARG A 47 -9.25 8.87 -9.46
N ALA A 48 -8.63 8.61 -8.31
CA ALA A 48 -9.12 9.06 -7.02
C ALA A 48 -7.96 9.28 -6.05
N LEU A 49 -8.13 10.21 -5.11
CA LEU A 49 -7.20 10.52 -4.04
C LEU A 49 -7.88 10.18 -2.70
N ALA A 50 -7.25 9.31 -1.92
CA ALA A 50 -7.67 9.04 -0.54
C ALA A 50 -6.78 9.86 0.39
N VAL A 51 -7.38 10.59 1.32
CA VAL A 51 -6.68 11.34 2.37
C VAL A 51 -7.25 10.92 3.70
N ALA A 52 -6.44 10.22 4.50
CA ALA A 52 -6.81 9.88 5.87
C ALA A 52 -6.17 10.87 6.85
N SER A 53 -6.94 11.30 7.85
CA SER A 53 -6.49 12.20 8.92
C SER A 53 -6.59 11.50 10.27
N ALA A 54 -5.44 11.17 10.86
CA ALA A 54 -5.37 10.52 12.16
C ALA A 54 -5.86 11.41 13.31
N ALA A 55 -5.66 12.73 13.19
CA ALA A 55 -6.06 13.70 14.21
C ALA A 55 -7.59 13.90 14.24
N ARG A 56 -8.24 13.75 13.09
CA ARG A 56 -9.68 13.95 12.91
C ARG A 56 -10.48 12.65 12.85
N SER A 57 -9.79 11.52 12.74
CA SER A 57 -10.40 10.21 12.55
C SER A 57 -11.33 10.15 11.33
N VAL A 58 -10.90 10.73 10.21
CA VAL A 58 -11.66 10.72 8.95
C VAL A 58 -10.85 10.12 7.80
N LEU A 59 -11.57 9.52 6.86
CA LEU A 59 -11.08 9.16 5.53
C LEU A 59 -11.87 9.96 4.50
N VAL A 60 -11.17 10.71 3.65
CA VAL A 60 -11.76 11.43 2.53
C VAL A 60 -11.35 10.75 1.24
N ILE A 61 -12.30 10.45 0.36
CA ILE A 61 -12.07 9.88 -0.97
C ILE A 61 -12.57 10.90 -2.00
N VAL A 62 -11.67 11.44 -2.81
CA VAL A 62 -11.99 12.46 -3.80
C VAL A 62 -11.73 11.93 -5.21
N PRO A 63 -12.69 12.00 -6.14
CA PRO A 63 -12.44 11.66 -7.54
C PRO A 63 -11.51 12.69 -8.19
N VAL A 64 -10.55 12.20 -8.96
CA VAL A 64 -9.64 13.02 -9.78
C VAL A 64 -10.25 13.14 -11.16
N THR A 65 -11.14 14.11 -11.35
CA THR A 65 -11.77 14.42 -12.64
C THR A 65 -11.56 15.90 -12.96
N GLU A 66 -11.45 16.23 -14.26
CA GLU A 66 -11.22 17.61 -14.74
C GLU A 66 -12.36 18.58 -14.39
N GLY A 67 -13.52 18.08 -13.90
CA GLY A 67 -14.70 18.87 -13.54
C GLY A 67 -15.04 18.95 -12.06
N GLY A 68 -14.27 18.30 -11.17
CA GLY A 68 -14.55 18.25 -9.72
C GLY A 68 -15.82 17.46 -9.40
N GLY A 69 -15.68 16.17 -9.15
CA GLY A 69 -16.75 15.36 -8.55
C GLY A 69 -16.83 15.55 -7.03
N GLY A 70 -18.02 15.36 -6.45
CA GLY A 70 -18.18 15.34 -4.99
C GLY A 70 -17.39 14.19 -4.37
N GLY A 71 -16.65 14.47 -3.31
CA GLY A 71 -15.94 13.45 -2.53
C GLY A 71 -16.85 12.75 -1.54
N VAL A 72 -16.32 11.68 -0.94
CA VAL A 72 -16.94 10.96 0.16
C VAL A 72 -16.08 11.15 1.40
N THR A 73 -16.69 11.63 2.47
CA THR A 73 -16.06 11.67 3.80
C THR A 73 -16.64 10.56 4.65
N VAL A 74 -15.76 9.67 5.11
CA VAL A 74 -16.07 8.56 5.99
C VAL A 74 -15.51 8.88 7.37
N GLU A 75 -16.33 8.68 8.39
CA GLU A 75 -15.89 8.64 9.79
C GLU A 75 -15.86 7.17 10.23
N PRO A 76 -14.69 6.51 10.23
CA PRO A 76 -14.59 5.14 10.71
C PRO A 76 -15.14 5.03 12.14
N ALA A 77 -16.10 4.13 12.35
CA ALA A 77 -16.61 3.78 13.66
C ALA A 77 -15.53 3.04 14.47
N LEU A 78 -14.55 3.81 14.96
CA LEU A 78 -13.41 3.37 15.75
C LEU A 78 -13.71 3.64 17.22
N GLY A 79 -13.83 2.56 18.00
CA GLY A 79 -13.89 2.66 19.45
C GLY A 79 -12.55 3.11 20.06
N PRO A 80 -12.53 3.54 21.34
CA PRO A 80 -11.28 3.92 22.03
C PRO A 80 -10.19 2.84 22.00
N GLU A 81 -10.60 1.57 22.02
CA GLU A 81 -9.73 0.39 21.98
C GLU A 81 -9.19 0.07 20.56
N GLU A 82 -9.78 0.68 19.53
CA GLU A 82 -9.43 0.45 18.13
C GLU A 82 -8.45 1.50 17.59
N GLY A 83 -8.21 2.54 18.37
CA GLY A 83 -7.15 3.51 18.12
C GLY A 83 -7.44 4.49 16.99
N ARG A 84 -6.39 5.13 16.48
CA ARG A 84 -6.46 6.13 15.41
C ARG A 84 -5.89 5.61 14.11
N ILE A 85 -6.32 6.22 13.00
CA ILE A 85 -5.79 5.92 11.67
C ILE A 85 -4.27 6.16 11.65
N SER A 86 -3.54 5.26 11.00
CA SER A 86 -2.07 5.26 10.97
C SER A 86 -1.48 4.90 9.60
N ALA A 87 -2.26 4.25 8.73
CA ALA A 87 -1.88 3.91 7.37
C ALA A 87 -3.14 3.89 6.47
N VAL A 88 -2.96 4.17 5.19
CA VAL A 88 -3.99 4.06 4.15
C VAL A 88 -3.37 3.52 2.88
N GLU A 89 -4.07 2.64 2.17
CA GLU A 89 -3.61 2.05 0.91
C GLU A 89 -4.79 1.61 0.05
N TRP A 90 -4.64 1.71 -1.27
CA TRP A 90 -5.65 1.24 -2.22
C TRP A 90 -5.50 -0.25 -2.50
N VAL A 91 -6.63 -0.96 -2.55
CA VAL A 91 -6.71 -2.39 -2.81
C VAL A 91 -7.65 -2.62 -4.01
N PRO A 92 -7.09 -2.72 -5.23
CA PRO A 92 -7.85 -3.13 -6.41
C PRO A 92 -8.40 -4.54 -6.24
N LEU A 93 -9.67 -4.69 -6.59
CA LEU A 93 -10.43 -5.92 -6.74
C LEU A 93 -10.63 -6.10 -8.25
N THR A 94 -10.22 -7.23 -8.84
CA THR A 94 -10.40 -7.36 -10.30
C THR A 94 -11.89 -7.47 -10.60
N ALA A 95 -12.45 -6.48 -11.30
CA ALA A 95 -13.76 -6.62 -11.91
C ALA A 95 -13.62 -7.56 -13.12
N GLU A 96 -14.54 -8.52 -13.27
CA GLU A 96 -14.69 -9.23 -14.54
C GLU A 96 -14.99 -8.20 -15.64
N GLU A 97 -14.53 -8.48 -16.86
CA GLU A 97 -14.39 -7.52 -17.96
C GLU A 97 -15.71 -6.90 -18.50
N ASP A 98 -16.87 -7.23 -17.91
CA ASP A 98 -18.19 -6.98 -18.49
C ASP A 98 -19.05 -5.93 -17.74
N GLY A 99 -18.45 -4.86 -17.21
CA GLY A 99 -19.22 -3.77 -16.58
C GLY A 99 -18.44 -2.47 -16.41
N ASP A 100 -19.15 -1.34 -16.49
CA ASP A 100 -18.63 0.03 -16.41
C ASP A 100 -17.56 0.17 -15.31
N GLY A 101 -16.34 0.54 -15.72
CA GLY A 101 -15.07 0.22 -15.05
C GLY A 101 -14.75 0.99 -13.76
N GLU A 102 -15.73 1.11 -12.85
CA GLU A 102 -15.63 1.78 -11.55
C GLU A 102 -15.76 0.82 -10.35
N GLU A 103 -16.26 -0.41 -10.52
CA GLU A 103 -16.80 -1.21 -9.41
C GLU A 103 -15.82 -2.13 -8.64
N GLY A 104 -14.50 -1.95 -8.83
CA GLY A 104 -13.52 -2.92 -8.35
C GLY A 104 -12.42 -2.37 -7.45
N VAL A 105 -12.66 -1.38 -6.58
CA VAL A 105 -11.57 -0.87 -5.72
C VAL A 105 -12.06 -0.64 -4.30
N ALA A 106 -11.26 -1.06 -3.33
CA ALA A 106 -11.45 -0.76 -1.92
C ALA A 106 -10.30 0.11 -1.38
N VAL A 107 -10.57 0.89 -0.34
CA VAL A 107 -9.56 1.63 0.43
C VAL A 107 -9.33 0.93 1.75
N ALA A 108 -8.10 0.49 2.01
CA ALA A 108 -7.69 -0.12 3.26
C ALA A 108 -7.14 0.93 4.23
N ILE A 109 -7.57 0.86 5.49
CA ILE A 109 -7.09 1.70 6.59
C ILE A 109 -6.51 0.83 7.70
N GLY A 110 -5.33 1.19 8.16
CA GLY A 110 -4.68 0.59 9.33
C GLY A 110 -4.70 1.52 10.55
N THR A 111 -4.92 0.98 11.74
CA THR A 111 -4.90 1.76 12.99
C THR A 111 -3.63 1.57 13.83
N ASP A 112 -3.39 2.50 14.75
CA ASP A 112 -2.25 2.46 15.68
C ASP A 112 -2.34 1.36 16.76
N THR A 113 -3.45 0.62 16.82
CA THR A 113 -3.63 -0.56 17.68
C THR A 113 -3.71 -1.87 16.88
N GLY A 114 -3.58 -1.78 15.55
CA GLY A 114 -3.43 -2.91 14.63
C GLY A 114 -4.73 -3.49 14.09
N TRP A 115 -5.74 -2.65 13.94
CA TRP A 115 -6.94 -2.97 13.16
C TRP A 115 -6.76 -2.61 11.69
N LEU A 116 -7.29 -3.46 10.83
CA LEU A 116 -7.39 -3.25 9.39
C LEU A 116 -8.86 -3.16 9.01
N LEU A 117 -9.23 -2.08 8.33
CA LEU A 117 -10.59 -1.82 7.83
C LEU A 117 -10.53 -1.62 6.31
N PHE A 118 -11.57 -2.04 5.61
CA PHE A 118 -11.71 -1.87 4.16
C PHE A 118 -13.00 -1.14 3.86
N TYR A 119 -12.93 -0.10 3.04
CA TYR A 119 -14.06 0.73 2.65
C TYR A 119 -14.30 0.69 1.14
N SER A 120 -15.56 0.74 0.73
CA SER A 120 -15.96 1.00 -0.65
C SER A 120 -15.66 2.46 -1.02
N LEU A 121 -15.71 2.80 -2.31
CA LEU A 121 -15.60 4.20 -2.76
C LEU A 121 -16.79 5.05 -2.32
N ALA A 122 -17.94 4.42 -2.07
CA ALA A 122 -19.13 5.07 -1.52
C ALA A 122 -19.06 5.28 0.01
N GLY A 123 -18.01 4.76 0.65
CA GLY A 123 -17.78 4.94 2.09
C GLY A 123 -18.32 3.82 2.98
N ASP A 124 -18.81 2.73 2.39
CA ASP A 124 -19.36 1.59 3.15
C ASP A 124 -18.23 0.73 3.71
N LEU A 125 -18.38 0.26 4.95
CA LEU A 125 -17.45 -0.68 5.56
C LEU A 125 -17.64 -2.09 4.96
N LEU A 126 -16.63 -2.57 4.24
CA LEU A 126 -16.63 -3.89 3.60
C LEU A 126 -16.11 -4.98 4.53
N HIS A 127 -15.08 -4.68 5.33
CA HIS A 127 -14.45 -5.64 6.23
C HIS A 127 -13.69 -4.95 7.37
N LYS A 128 -13.62 -5.60 8.54
CA LYS A 128 -12.89 -5.12 9.72
C LYS A 128 -12.26 -6.29 10.48
N GLN A 129 -10.95 -6.20 10.76
CA GLN A 129 -10.21 -7.28 11.43
C GLN A 129 -8.97 -6.79 12.19
N SER A 130 -8.77 -7.28 13.43
CA SER A 130 -7.53 -7.10 14.18
C SER A 130 -6.47 -8.09 13.71
N ILE A 131 -5.24 -7.62 13.49
CA ILE A 131 -4.11 -8.43 13.01
C ILE A 131 -3.12 -8.72 14.15
N TYR A 132 -2.53 -7.66 14.71
CA TYR A 132 -1.48 -7.73 15.71
C TYR A 132 -1.55 -6.48 16.63
N PRO A 133 -1.37 -6.59 17.95
CA PRO A 133 -1.53 -5.49 18.91
C PRO A 133 -0.39 -4.45 18.88
N ALA A 134 -0.14 -3.84 17.73
CA ALA A 134 0.81 -2.75 17.57
C ALA A 134 0.38 -1.81 16.43
N LYS A 135 1.01 -0.64 16.38
CA LYS A 135 0.77 0.34 15.31
C LYS A 135 1.09 -0.21 13.94
N ILE A 136 0.15 -0.08 13.01
CA ILE A 136 0.42 -0.31 11.59
C ILE A 136 1.26 0.87 11.09
N LEU A 137 2.48 0.58 10.67
CA LEU A 137 3.42 1.57 10.13
C LEU A 137 3.13 1.85 8.65
N LYS A 138 2.74 0.81 7.91
CA LYS A 138 2.53 0.88 6.47
C LYS A 138 1.66 -0.26 5.97
N LEU A 139 0.88 0.03 4.95
CA LEU A 139 0.18 -0.94 4.12
C LEU A 139 0.83 -0.87 2.73
N ASN A 140 1.17 -2.02 2.13
CA ASN A 140 1.58 -2.04 0.73
C ASN A 140 0.78 -3.09 0.00
N PHE A 141 -0.01 -2.66 -0.98
CA PHE A 141 -0.59 -3.56 -1.96
C PHE A 141 0.41 -3.79 -3.09
N ARG A 142 0.53 -5.04 -3.53
CA ARG A 142 1.36 -5.42 -4.67
C ARG A 142 0.56 -6.30 -5.61
N GLU A 143 0.48 -5.84 -6.86
CA GLU A 143 -0.16 -6.57 -7.94
C GLU A 143 0.75 -7.67 -8.49
N ARG A 144 0.12 -8.75 -8.95
CA ARG A 144 0.72 -9.89 -9.63
C ARG A 144 1.50 -9.40 -10.83
N LYS A 145 2.75 -9.82 -10.91
CA LYS A 145 3.57 -9.61 -12.09
C LYS A 145 3.77 -10.96 -12.78
N GLU A 146 3.28 -11.06 -14.01
CA GLU A 146 3.54 -12.21 -14.86
C GLU A 146 5.02 -12.16 -15.28
N ASN A 147 5.83 -13.01 -14.65
CA ASN A 147 7.24 -13.18 -14.99
C ASN A 147 7.38 -14.59 -15.57
N ALA A 148 8.06 -14.73 -16.71
CA ALA A 148 8.26 -16.01 -17.42
C ALA A 148 8.97 -17.14 -16.61
N TRP A 149 9.39 -16.85 -15.37
CA TRP A 149 10.07 -17.79 -14.46
C TRP A 149 9.36 -17.96 -13.11
N GLU A 150 8.29 -17.19 -12.83
CA GLU A 150 7.58 -17.21 -11.55
C GLU A 150 6.09 -17.50 -11.77
N ASP A 151 5.78 -18.79 -11.88
CA ASP A 151 4.44 -19.27 -12.22
C ASP A 151 3.43 -19.21 -11.04
N SER A 152 3.65 -18.37 -10.03
CA SER A 152 2.91 -18.50 -8.75
C SER A 152 2.82 -17.28 -7.81
N GLY A 153 3.02 -16.06 -8.29
CA GLY A 153 2.72 -14.85 -7.50
C GLY A 153 1.24 -14.47 -7.57
N SER A 154 0.53 -14.49 -6.45
CA SER A 154 -0.77 -13.82 -6.30
C SER A 154 -0.57 -12.33 -6.01
N ASN A 155 -1.60 -11.50 -6.22
CA ASN A 155 -1.66 -10.18 -5.59
C ASN A 155 -1.42 -10.35 -4.08
N GLU A 156 -0.90 -9.35 -3.39
CA GLU A 156 -0.74 -9.43 -1.94
C GLU A 156 -0.89 -8.07 -1.26
N LEU A 157 -1.43 -8.08 -0.04
CA LEU A 157 -1.38 -6.94 0.87
C LEU A 157 -0.43 -7.28 2.00
N SER A 158 0.61 -6.48 2.15
CA SER A 158 1.52 -6.54 3.28
C SER A 158 1.16 -5.47 4.32
N VAL A 159 1.18 -5.86 5.60
CA VAL A 159 0.92 -4.97 6.74
C VAL A 159 2.16 -4.94 7.62
N VAL A 160 2.76 -3.76 7.78
CA VAL A 160 4.02 -3.58 8.49
C VAL A 160 3.76 -3.05 9.88
N PHE A 161 4.40 -3.65 10.89
CA PHE A 161 4.39 -3.25 12.29
C PHE A 161 5.84 -3.07 12.78
N PRO A 162 6.05 -2.49 13.98
CA PRO A 162 7.36 -2.51 14.63
C PRO A 162 7.83 -3.95 14.88
N GLY A 163 8.73 -4.43 14.02
CA GLY A 163 9.36 -5.75 14.15
C GLY A 163 8.51 -6.94 13.70
N VAL A 164 7.34 -6.70 13.10
CA VAL A 164 6.45 -7.74 12.59
C VAL A 164 5.96 -7.36 11.20
N ILE A 165 5.84 -8.34 10.31
CA ILE A 165 5.20 -8.17 9.00
C ILE A 165 4.11 -9.21 8.84
N ALA A 166 2.95 -8.77 8.34
CA ALA A 166 1.85 -9.64 7.96
C ALA A 166 1.67 -9.64 6.43
N ARG A 167 1.21 -10.77 5.89
CA ARG A 167 0.86 -10.94 4.47
C ARG A 167 -0.55 -11.52 4.38
N PHE A 168 -1.36 -10.90 3.54
CA PHE A 168 -2.64 -11.43 3.08
C PHE A 168 -2.48 -11.86 1.63
N ASP A 169 -3.00 -13.04 1.30
CA ASP A 169 -3.06 -13.50 -0.07
C ASP A 169 -4.13 -12.73 -0.83
N GLY A 170 -3.82 -12.29 -2.05
CA GLY A 170 -4.69 -11.47 -2.86
C GLY A 170 -5.94 -12.19 -3.33
N ALA A 171 -5.89 -13.51 -3.57
CA ALA A 171 -7.08 -14.26 -3.96
C ALA A 171 -8.07 -14.38 -2.78
N ASP A 172 -7.54 -14.62 -1.56
CA ASP A 172 -8.34 -14.64 -0.34
C ASP A 172 -8.97 -13.26 -0.05
N LEU A 173 -8.17 -12.19 -0.18
CA LEU A 173 -8.64 -10.80 -0.04
C LEU A 173 -9.76 -10.50 -1.02
N GLN A 174 -9.52 -10.80 -2.29
CA GLN A 174 -10.46 -10.48 -3.36
C GLN A 174 -11.78 -11.23 -3.18
N SER A 175 -11.73 -12.54 -2.91
CA SER A 175 -12.91 -13.37 -2.71
C SER A 175 -13.80 -12.84 -1.58
N ILE A 176 -13.19 -12.46 -0.45
CA ILE A 176 -13.94 -11.96 0.70
C ILE A 176 -14.47 -10.55 0.46
N LEU A 177 -13.65 -9.64 -0.07
CA LEU A 177 -14.05 -8.24 -0.30
C LEU A 177 -15.11 -8.11 -1.39
N GLN A 178 -15.02 -8.89 -2.47
CA GLN A 178 -16.05 -8.92 -3.51
C GLN A 178 -17.38 -9.45 -2.97
N LYS A 179 -17.34 -10.49 -2.14
CA LYS A 179 -18.54 -11.00 -1.47
C LYS A 179 -19.15 -9.94 -0.55
N SER A 180 -18.34 -9.31 0.31
CA SER A 180 -18.80 -8.22 1.17
C SER A 180 -19.42 -7.07 0.38
N PHE A 181 -18.82 -6.72 -0.77
CA PHE A 181 -19.32 -5.66 -1.64
C PHE A 181 -20.71 -5.98 -2.22
N GLN A 182 -20.91 -7.22 -2.67
CA GLN A 182 -22.22 -7.69 -3.13
C GLN A 182 -23.24 -7.73 -1.99
N ASP A 183 -22.83 -8.18 -0.79
CA ASP A 183 -23.70 -8.23 0.40
C ASP A 183 -24.17 -6.81 0.80
N VAL A 184 -23.26 -5.82 0.83
CA VAL A 184 -23.58 -4.42 1.12
C VAL A 184 -24.54 -3.84 0.08
N LYS A 185 -24.25 -4.06 -1.22
CA LYS A 185 -25.18 -3.66 -2.29
C LYS A 185 -26.55 -4.28 -2.09
N SER A 186 -26.65 -5.58 -1.81
CA SER A 186 -27.94 -6.25 -1.64
C SER A 186 -28.78 -5.66 -0.48
N ARG A 187 -28.13 -5.27 0.63
CA ARG A 187 -28.80 -4.63 1.78
C ARG A 187 -29.33 -3.24 1.42
N LEU A 188 -28.52 -2.42 0.75
CA LEU A 188 -28.96 -1.10 0.27
C LEU A 188 -30.15 -1.16 -0.68
N TRP A 189 -30.24 -2.23 -1.48
CA TRP A 189 -31.41 -2.47 -2.34
C TRP A 189 -32.61 -2.99 -1.57
N LYS A 190 -32.41 -3.73 -0.48
CA LYS A 190 -33.48 -4.28 0.37
C LYS A 190 -34.08 -3.23 1.32
N ASP A 191 -33.26 -2.36 1.91
CA ASP A 191 -33.70 -1.24 2.77
C ASP A 191 -34.53 -0.20 1.98
N LYS A 192 -34.42 -0.17 0.65
CA LYS A 192 -35.31 0.63 -0.21
C LYS A 192 -36.72 0.06 -0.35
N PHE A 193 -36.96 -1.19 0.03
CA PHE A 193 -38.25 -1.85 -0.13
C PHE A 193 -38.89 -2.32 1.19
N GLU A 194 -38.13 -2.52 2.28
CA GLU A 194 -38.68 -2.86 3.60
C GLU A 194 -37.77 -2.30 4.72
N GLU A 195 -38.32 -1.49 5.64
CA GLU A 195 -37.64 -1.05 6.88
C GLU A 195 -37.66 -2.20 7.90
N GLU A 196 -36.52 -2.85 8.17
CA GLU A 196 -36.36 -3.69 9.37
C GLU A 196 -34.94 -3.57 9.96
N ASP A 197 -34.89 -3.64 11.29
CA ASP A 197 -33.82 -3.20 12.18
C ASP A 197 -32.41 -3.77 11.91
N ALA A 198 -31.44 -2.86 11.79
CA ALA A 198 -30.03 -3.17 11.68
C ALA A 198 -29.40 -3.49 13.04
N SER A 199 -29.04 -4.76 13.27
CA SER A 199 -27.97 -5.09 14.22
C SER A 199 -27.41 -6.49 14.01
N ASP A 200 -26.43 -6.61 13.09
CA ASP A 200 -25.44 -7.69 13.20
C ASP A 200 -24.12 -7.31 12.50
N GLU A 201 -23.31 -6.49 13.18
CA GLU A 201 -21.88 -6.25 12.86
C GLU A 201 -21.00 -7.52 13.04
N GLY A 202 -21.61 -8.71 13.17
CA GLY A 202 -20.99 -9.87 13.79
C GLY A 202 -20.33 -10.90 12.88
N SER A 203 -20.50 -10.85 11.54
CA SER A 203 -20.07 -11.96 10.68
C SER A 203 -19.32 -11.55 9.42
N PHE A 204 -18.43 -10.56 9.52
CA PHE A 204 -17.41 -10.42 8.49
C PHE A 204 -16.53 -11.68 8.52
N GLY A 205 -16.50 -12.44 7.41
CA GLY A 205 -15.65 -13.63 7.30
C GLY A 205 -14.20 -13.26 7.56
N ARG A 206 -13.46 -14.05 8.36
CA ARG A 206 -12.06 -13.73 8.68
C ARG A 206 -11.18 -13.94 7.45
N ILE A 207 -10.48 -12.89 7.00
CA ILE A 207 -9.49 -13.00 5.92
C ILE A 207 -8.24 -13.68 6.47
N PRO A 208 -7.80 -14.81 5.89
CA PRO A 208 -6.55 -15.47 6.27
C PRO A 208 -5.34 -14.56 6.09
N PHE A 209 -4.40 -14.65 7.02
CA PHE A 209 -3.12 -13.97 6.91
C PHE A 209 -1.99 -14.76 7.58
N ARG A 210 -0.77 -14.39 7.23
CA ARG A 210 0.46 -14.89 7.83
C ARG A 210 1.20 -13.76 8.51
N ILE A 211 1.89 -14.08 9.61
CA ILE A 211 2.73 -13.12 10.33
C ILE A 211 4.12 -13.70 10.60
N TRP A 212 5.12 -12.84 10.52
CA TRP A 212 6.51 -13.15 10.78
C TRP A 212 7.13 -12.12 11.71
N ASN A 213 8.00 -12.57 12.61
CA ASN A 213 8.85 -11.69 13.38
C ASN A 213 10.09 -11.33 12.53
N VAL A 214 10.36 -10.02 12.40
CA VAL A 214 11.48 -9.44 11.64
C VAL A 214 12.28 -8.46 12.51
N SER A 215 12.35 -8.70 13.83
CA SER A 215 12.99 -7.81 14.80
C SER A 215 14.38 -8.25 15.25
N LYS A 216 14.97 -9.30 14.65
CA LYS A 216 16.27 -9.86 15.10
C LYS A 216 17.40 -8.82 15.06
N PHE A 217 17.40 -7.94 14.06
CA PHE A 217 18.45 -6.95 13.88
C PHE A 217 18.12 -5.56 14.45
N GLY A 218 17.00 -5.42 15.17
CA GLY A 218 16.61 -4.18 15.83
C GLY A 218 15.20 -3.73 15.52
N SER A 219 14.92 -2.46 15.82
CA SER A 219 13.63 -1.83 15.50
C SER A 219 13.41 -1.72 13.98
N CYS A 220 12.15 -1.74 13.57
CA CYS A 220 11.73 -1.63 12.17
C CYS A 220 10.90 -0.35 12.02
N ALA A 221 11.41 0.59 11.22
CA ALA A 221 10.73 1.82 10.84
C ALA A 221 9.87 1.64 9.58
N ASP A 222 10.34 0.83 8.63
CA ASP A 222 9.60 0.47 7.41
C ASP A 222 10.07 -0.93 6.93
N ALA A 223 9.22 -1.63 6.20
CA ALA A 223 9.52 -2.94 5.65
C ALA A 223 8.72 -3.22 4.37
N ALA A 224 9.21 -4.17 3.59
CA ALA A 224 8.49 -4.68 2.44
C ALA A 224 8.83 -6.15 2.16
N ILE A 225 7.85 -6.88 1.65
CA ILE A 225 8.07 -8.18 1.02
C ILE A 225 8.48 -7.92 -0.43
N VAL A 226 9.69 -8.35 -0.79
CA VAL A 226 10.32 -8.04 -2.07
C VAL A 226 9.80 -8.93 -3.18
N GLY A 227 9.64 -10.21 -2.86
CA GLY A 227 9.32 -11.27 -3.81
C GLY A 227 9.73 -12.65 -3.30
N LEU A 228 9.58 -13.64 -4.16
CA LEU A 228 9.96 -15.02 -3.85
C LEU A 228 11.48 -15.17 -3.79
N MET A 229 11.92 -16.06 -2.91
CA MET A 229 13.29 -16.52 -2.84
C MET A 229 13.38 -17.98 -3.28
N PRO A 230 14.48 -18.36 -3.95
CA PRO A 230 14.77 -19.78 -4.12
C PRO A 230 14.91 -20.45 -2.74
N PRO A 231 14.55 -21.75 -2.65
CA PRO A 231 14.74 -22.51 -1.43
C PRO A 231 16.22 -22.51 -1.04
N PRO A 232 16.53 -22.66 0.27
CA PRO A 232 17.90 -22.88 0.70
C PRO A 232 18.54 -24.07 -0.01
N LEU A 233 19.85 -24.00 -0.22
CA LEU A 233 20.62 -25.14 -0.73
C LEU A 233 20.33 -26.36 0.16
N LEU A 234 20.05 -27.51 -0.47
CA LEU A 234 19.71 -28.80 0.16
C LEU A 234 18.25 -28.99 0.65
N GLU A 235 17.37 -27.98 0.53
CA GLU A 235 15.92 -28.12 0.83
C GLU A 235 15.05 -28.40 -0.42
N LEU A 236 15.48 -29.35 -1.27
CA LEU A 236 14.91 -29.60 -2.60
C LEU A 236 13.47 -30.17 -2.60
N GLN A 237 12.89 -30.47 -1.43
CA GLN A 237 11.60 -31.17 -1.28
C GLN A 237 10.65 -30.47 -0.28
N SER A 238 10.78 -29.16 -0.08
CA SER A 238 9.91 -28.44 0.86
C SER A 238 8.58 -28.04 0.20
N SER A 239 7.45 -28.33 0.87
CA SER A 239 6.14 -27.73 0.55
C SER A 239 6.10 -26.22 0.83
N GLN A 240 7.21 -25.61 1.25
CA GLN A 240 7.26 -24.22 1.68
C GLN A 240 7.69 -23.29 0.53
N ARG A 241 6.97 -22.18 0.40
CA ARG A 241 7.40 -20.97 -0.32
C ARG A 241 8.24 -20.12 0.60
N HIS A 242 9.27 -19.50 0.04
CA HIS A 242 10.14 -18.59 0.76
C HIS A 242 10.01 -17.19 0.15
N TYR A 243 9.84 -16.18 0.99
CA TYR A 243 9.83 -14.78 0.57
C TYR A 243 11.04 -14.05 1.14
N CYS A 244 11.53 -13.04 0.42
CA CYS A 244 12.49 -12.09 0.95
C CYS A 244 11.73 -10.91 1.55
N ALA A 245 12.02 -10.57 2.81
CA ALA A 245 11.59 -9.33 3.42
C ALA A 245 12.79 -8.45 3.72
N ILE A 246 12.66 -7.16 3.42
CA ILE A 246 13.65 -6.14 3.75
C ILE A 246 13.01 -5.22 4.78
N THR A 247 13.76 -4.90 5.83
CA THR A 247 13.39 -3.92 6.85
C THR A 247 14.44 -2.83 6.93
N VAL A 248 14.04 -1.64 7.34
CA VAL A 248 14.93 -0.52 7.62
C VAL A 248 14.62 0.01 9.02
N GLY A 249 15.63 0.47 9.76
CA GLY A 249 15.43 0.94 11.11
C GLY A 249 16.66 1.53 11.78
N GLU A 250 16.59 1.68 13.10
CA GLU A 250 17.58 2.41 13.89
C GLU A 250 18.91 1.66 14.06
N ASP A 251 18.85 0.40 14.48
CA ASP A 251 20.06 -0.39 14.78
C ASP A 251 20.75 -0.91 13.52
N ALA A 252 19.95 -1.18 12.48
CA ALA A 252 20.40 -1.61 11.18
C ALA A 252 19.66 -0.80 10.11
N VAL A 253 20.41 -0.02 9.33
CA VAL A 253 19.85 0.79 8.24
C VAL A 253 19.09 -0.09 7.25
N VAL A 254 19.60 -1.30 7.00
CA VAL A 254 18.94 -2.31 6.16
C VAL A 254 19.10 -3.66 6.82
N SER A 255 18.05 -4.47 6.85
CA SER A 255 18.10 -5.88 7.22
C SER A 255 17.28 -6.70 6.26
N ALA A 256 17.69 -7.95 6.03
CA ALA A 256 17.00 -8.87 5.15
C ALA A 256 16.70 -10.20 5.86
N TYR A 257 15.52 -10.74 5.57
CA TYR A 257 14.98 -11.94 6.17
C TYR A 257 14.37 -12.85 5.11
N ARG A 258 14.47 -14.15 5.34
CA ARG A 258 13.72 -15.17 4.62
C ARG A 258 12.51 -15.57 5.45
N LEU A 259 11.34 -15.40 4.85
CA LEU A 259 10.04 -15.74 5.45
C LEU A 259 9.58 -17.08 4.87
N SER A 260 9.30 -18.08 5.70
CA SER A 260 8.73 -19.34 5.22
C SER A 260 7.20 -19.32 5.26
N GLU A 261 6.57 -19.77 4.19
CA GLU A 261 5.12 -19.95 4.06
C GLU A 261 4.81 -21.36 3.54
N ASP A 262 3.98 -22.11 4.24
CA ASP A 262 3.58 -23.45 3.81
C ASP A 262 2.51 -23.38 2.69
N ARG A 263 2.78 -23.98 1.51
CA ARG A 263 1.90 -23.95 0.32
C ARG A 263 0.51 -24.54 0.59
N GLY A 264 0.41 -25.48 1.53
CA GLY A 264 -0.82 -26.22 1.81
C GLY A 264 -1.88 -25.49 2.64
N ARG A 265 -1.71 -24.19 2.95
CA ARG A 265 -2.67 -23.43 3.78
C ARG A 265 -3.33 -22.24 3.10
N SER A 266 -3.33 -22.17 1.77
CA SER A 266 -4.31 -21.34 1.07
C SER A 266 -5.68 -22.00 1.27
N ILE A 267 -6.56 -21.33 2.03
CA ILE A 267 -7.79 -21.91 2.59
C ILE A 267 -8.92 -22.00 1.55
N VAL A 268 -8.71 -21.52 0.32
CA VAL A 268 -9.68 -21.63 -0.77
C VAL A 268 -10.00 -23.10 -1.15
N GLY A 269 -9.10 -24.05 -0.84
CA GLY A 269 -9.38 -25.50 -0.97
C GLY A 269 -10.10 -26.13 0.24
N ALA A 270 -10.08 -25.50 1.42
CA ALA A 270 -10.69 -26.03 2.63
C ALA A 270 -12.16 -25.59 2.81
N ILE A 271 -12.58 -24.51 2.13
CA ILE A 271 -13.96 -24.02 2.19
C ILE A 271 -14.86 -24.66 1.10
N LEU A 272 -14.29 -25.25 0.05
CA LEU A 272 -15.04 -26.00 -0.97
C LEU A 272 -15.19 -27.51 -0.67
N SER A 273 -14.67 -28.00 0.46
CA SER A 273 -14.77 -29.42 0.87
C SER A 273 -15.60 -29.66 2.13
N ARG A 274 -16.44 -28.71 2.56
CA ARG A 274 -17.49 -28.99 3.56
C ARG A 274 -18.74 -29.61 2.93
N GLY A 275 -18.50 -30.75 2.29
CA GLY A 275 -19.48 -31.83 2.14
C GLY A 275 -19.02 -32.97 3.03
N VAL A 276 -19.81 -33.27 4.06
CA VAL A 276 -19.75 -34.44 4.96
C VAL A 276 -18.96 -34.26 6.28
N ALA A 277 -19.69 -34.59 7.35
CA ALA A 277 -19.41 -34.53 8.78
C ALA A 277 -18.14 -35.25 9.27
N ALA A 278 -17.56 -34.72 10.36
CA ALA A 278 -17.16 -35.51 11.52
C ALA A 278 -16.89 -34.60 12.73
N THR A 279 -17.15 -35.18 13.89
CA THR A 279 -17.38 -34.63 15.21
C THR A 279 -16.13 -34.52 16.08
N PHE A 280 -16.30 -33.83 17.22
CA PHE A 280 -15.50 -33.86 18.46
C PHE A 280 -14.20 -33.02 18.53
N SER A 281 -14.25 -31.98 19.37
CA SER A 281 -13.37 -31.97 20.55
C SER A 281 -14.12 -31.40 21.77
N THR A 282 -14.27 -32.33 22.71
CA THR A 282 -14.63 -32.28 24.12
C THR A 282 -14.67 -30.94 24.85
N ILE A 283 -15.83 -30.74 25.49
CA ILE A 283 -16.14 -29.83 26.58
C ILE A 283 -15.28 -30.18 27.82
N SER A 284 -14.56 -29.20 28.34
CA SER A 284 -14.21 -29.05 29.76
C SER A 284 -14.19 -27.54 30.02
N SER A 285 -14.97 -26.93 30.90
CA SER A 285 -15.21 -27.25 32.30
C SER A 285 -16.51 -26.57 32.76
N LEU A 286 -17.39 -27.32 33.43
CA LEU A 286 -18.47 -26.80 34.25
C LEU A 286 -17.98 -26.76 35.70
N SER A 287 -17.86 -25.56 36.28
CA SER A 287 -18.17 -25.30 37.70
C SER A 287 -17.78 -23.87 38.10
N LYS A 288 -18.79 -23.01 38.19
CA LYS A 288 -19.13 -22.19 39.36
C LYS A 288 -20.31 -21.30 38.99
N ILE A 289 -21.49 -21.87 39.23
CA ILE A 289 -22.71 -21.10 39.46
C ILE A 289 -22.56 -20.35 40.80
N LEU A 290 -23.26 -19.22 40.89
CA LEU A 290 -23.72 -18.52 42.10
C LEU A 290 -22.91 -17.31 42.56
N TRP A 291 -22.96 -16.21 41.80
CA TRP A 291 -23.21 -14.85 42.34
C TRP A 291 -23.94 -14.04 41.27
N ARG A 292 -25.19 -13.63 41.55
CA ARG A 292 -25.93 -12.68 40.71
C ARG A 292 -25.31 -11.29 40.90
N SER A 293 -24.63 -10.81 39.88
CA SER A 293 -24.54 -9.40 39.53
C SER A 293 -25.00 -9.28 38.08
N GLU A 294 -25.70 -8.20 37.75
CA GLU A 294 -26.19 -7.90 36.39
C GLU A 294 -25.12 -8.20 35.34
N PRO A 295 -25.48 -8.84 34.21
CA PRO A 295 -24.51 -9.10 33.16
C PRO A 295 -24.08 -7.77 32.53
N SER A 296 -22.89 -7.29 32.89
CA SER A 296 -22.18 -6.33 32.05
C SER A 296 -22.10 -6.91 30.64
N PRO A 297 -22.34 -6.13 29.58
CA PRO A 297 -22.29 -6.65 28.21
C PRO A 297 -20.95 -7.36 27.99
N PRO A 298 -20.93 -8.54 27.34
CA PRO A 298 -19.70 -9.29 27.15
C PRO A 298 -18.72 -8.43 26.37
N LYS A 299 -17.67 -7.94 27.04
CA LYS A 299 -16.56 -7.26 26.38
C LYS A 299 -16.01 -8.26 25.35
N LYS A 300 -16.22 -7.99 24.06
CA LYS A 300 -15.67 -8.79 22.95
C LYS A 300 -14.15 -8.83 23.13
N SER A 301 -13.64 -9.90 23.73
CA SER A 301 -12.21 -10.05 23.98
C SER A 301 -11.49 -10.19 22.65
N ARG A 302 -10.43 -9.42 22.44
CA ARG A 302 -9.61 -9.44 21.23
C ARG A 302 -9.22 -10.88 20.86
N PRO A 303 -9.25 -11.26 19.56
CA PRO A 303 -8.71 -12.55 19.13
C PRO A 303 -7.25 -12.69 19.57
N LYS A 304 -6.89 -13.84 20.14
CA LYS A 304 -5.50 -14.12 20.54
C LYS A 304 -4.58 -13.99 19.31
N PRO A 305 -3.40 -13.34 19.43
CA PRO A 305 -2.46 -13.22 18.32
C PRO A 305 -2.11 -14.60 17.74
N GLN A 306 -2.02 -14.68 16.42
CA GLN A 306 -1.59 -15.88 15.71
C GLN A 306 -0.14 -16.22 16.09
N SER A 307 0.26 -17.49 15.99
CA SER A 307 1.67 -17.85 16.13
C SER A 307 2.49 -17.36 14.94
N PHE A 308 3.71 -16.89 15.20
CA PHE A 308 4.62 -16.47 14.14
C PHE A 308 5.04 -17.67 13.29
N ALA A 309 5.00 -17.48 11.97
CA ALA A 309 5.64 -18.38 11.03
C ALA A 309 7.17 -18.25 11.13
N LYS A 310 7.90 -19.26 10.63
CA LYS A 310 9.35 -19.31 10.73
C LYS A 310 9.98 -18.20 9.89
N THR A 311 10.89 -17.47 10.52
CA THR A 311 11.74 -16.45 9.89
C THR A 311 13.19 -16.82 10.09
N SER A 312 14.02 -16.68 9.06
CA SER A 312 15.48 -16.73 9.19
C SER A 312 16.11 -15.41 8.75
N PRO A 313 17.04 -14.84 9.52
CA PRO A 313 17.81 -13.68 9.08
C PRO A 313 18.74 -14.06 7.94
N LEU A 314 18.94 -13.15 6.99
CA LEU A 314 19.86 -13.32 5.88
C LEU A 314 21.11 -12.46 6.08
N THR A 315 20.93 -11.15 6.17
CA THR A 315 22.02 -10.18 6.33
C THR A 315 21.51 -8.89 6.94
N CYS A 316 22.42 -8.05 7.44
CA CYS A 316 22.12 -6.69 7.89
C CYS A 316 23.27 -5.74 7.52
N LEU A 317 22.91 -4.51 7.18
CA LEU A 317 23.83 -3.38 7.02
C LEU A 317 23.67 -2.44 8.20
N LYS A 318 24.67 -2.42 9.08
CA LYS A 318 24.78 -1.47 10.19
C LYS A 318 25.67 -0.30 9.78
N ASP A 319 25.22 0.92 10.03
CA ASP A 319 25.94 2.14 9.64
C ASP A 319 25.64 3.26 10.64
N SER A 320 25.99 3.02 11.90
CA SER A 320 25.84 4.03 12.96
C SER A 320 26.67 5.27 12.63
N PRO A 321 26.14 6.50 12.79
CA PRO A 321 24.90 6.86 13.49
C PRO A 321 23.64 6.96 12.62
N ARG A 322 23.65 6.45 11.38
CA ARG A 322 22.50 6.54 10.47
C ARG A 322 21.44 5.52 10.85
N LYS A 323 20.19 5.94 10.70
CA LYS A 323 18.98 5.13 10.89
C LYS A 323 18.25 5.07 9.56
N GLY A 324 17.84 3.88 9.13
CA GLY A 324 16.98 3.73 7.97
C GLY A 324 15.56 4.20 8.30
N GLU A 325 14.96 5.00 7.42
CA GLU A 325 13.67 5.64 7.70
C GLU A 325 12.55 5.20 6.76
N ARG A 326 12.81 5.15 5.45
CA ARG A 326 11.81 4.78 4.44
C ARG A 326 12.37 3.80 3.43
N LEU A 327 11.51 2.91 2.96
CA LEU A 327 11.81 1.90 1.96
C LEU A 327 10.80 1.99 0.81
N THR A 328 11.29 2.20 -0.41
CA THR A 328 10.47 2.13 -1.63
C THR A 328 10.99 1.02 -2.53
N LEU A 329 10.13 0.08 -2.93
CA LEU A 329 10.49 -0.97 -3.88
C LEU A 329 10.26 -0.53 -5.33
N SER A 330 11.10 -1.03 -6.23
CA SER A 330 10.81 -0.94 -7.65
C SER A 330 9.61 -1.82 -8.02
N PRO A 331 8.92 -1.56 -9.14
CA PRO A 331 7.79 -2.37 -9.59
C PRO A 331 8.14 -3.85 -9.82
N SER A 332 9.40 -4.16 -10.15
CA SER A 332 9.89 -5.54 -10.26
C SER A 332 10.31 -6.14 -8.92
N GLY A 333 10.38 -5.35 -7.85
CA GLY A 333 10.99 -5.76 -6.59
C GLY A 333 12.51 -5.90 -6.65
N THR A 334 13.16 -5.83 -7.82
CA THR A 334 14.61 -6.09 -7.98
C THR A 334 15.51 -4.99 -7.41
N LEU A 335 14.95 -3.80 -7.16
CA LEU A 335 15.65 -2.66 -6.57
C LEU A 335 14.83 -2.08 -5.43
N ALA A 336 15.51 -1.51 -4.45
CA ALA A 336 14.88 -0.75 -3.38
C ALA A 336 15.64 0.57 -3.14
N ALA A 337 14.90 1.67 -3.00
CA ALA A 337 15.44 2.94 -2.55
C ALA A 337 15.21 3.07 -1.04
N ILE A 338 16.28 3.39 -0.31
CA ILE A 338 16.26 3.49 1.16
C ILE A 338 16.78 4.85 1.56
N THR A 339 15.98 5.63 2.28
CA THR A 339 16.39 6.92 2.84
C THR A 339 16.87 6.74 4.28
N ASP A 340 17.89 7.49 4.68
CA ASP A 340 18.36 7.52 6.07
C ASP A 340 18.20 8.89 6.73
N SER A 341 18.34 8.88 8.06
CA SER A 341 18.20 10.04 8.94
C SER A 341 19.21 11.17 8.72
N LEU A 342 20.31 10.92 8.00
CA LEU A 342 21.35 11.91 7.74
C LEU A 342 21.33 12.42 6.29
N GLY A 343 20.33 12.05 5.50
CA GLY A 343 20.13 12.53 4.14
C GLY A 343 20.93 11.78 3.09
N ARG A 344 21.13 10.48 3.30
CA ARG A 344 21.61 9.56 2.28
C ARG A 344 20.45 8.80 1.69
N ILE A 345 20.59 8.45 0.40
CA ILE A 345 19.70 7.52 -0.27
C ILE A 345 20.56 6.38 -0.80
N LEU A 346 20.21 5.14 -0.44
CA LEU A 346 20.82 3.92 -0.93
C LEU A 346 19.91 3.29 -1.98
N LEU A 347 20.46 2.94 -3.14
CA LEU A 347 19.83 2.00 -4.07
C LEU A 347 20.38 0.61 -3.77
N LEU A 348 19.51 -0.29 -3.32
CA LEU A 348 19.82 -1.67 -2.98
C LEU A 348 19.35 -2.60 -4.10
N ASP A 349 20.20 -3.52 -4.52
CA ASP A 349 19.78 -4.71 -5.27
C ASP A 349 19.22 -5.72 -4.29
N THR A 350 17.95 -6.07 -4.45
CA THR A 350 17.21 -6.88 -3.46
C THR A 350 17.46 -8.38 -3.61
N HIS A 351 17.97 -8.83 -4.75
CA HIS A 351 18.35 -10.23 -4.96
C HIS A 351 19.76 -10.49 -4.43
N ALA A 352 20.70 -9.60 -4.77
CA ALA A 352 22.07 -9.69 -4.27
C ALA A 352 22.20 -9.21 -2.81
N LEU A 353 21.24 -8.42 -2.33
CA LEU A 353 21.27 -7.74 -1.02
C LEU A 353 22.50 -6.82 -0.87
N VAL A 354 22.87 -6.13 -1.95
CA VAL A 354 24.05 -5.25 -2.03
C VAL A 354 23.62 -3.85 -2.46
N ALA A 355 24.18 -2.82 -1.82
CA ALA A 355 23.99 -1.43 -2.25
C ALA A 355 24.74 -1.18 -3.57
N VAL A 356 24.00 -0.79 -4.61
CA VAL A 356 24.54 -0.60 -5.98
C VAL A 356 24.77 0.87 -6.33
N ARG A 357 24.11 1.81 -5.63
CA ARG A 357 24.29 3.25 -5.85
C ARG A 357 23.91 4.04 -4.60
N LEU A 358 24.47 5.25 -4.45
CA LEU A 358 24.25 6.10 -3.30
C LEU A 358 24.18 7.59 -3.69
N TRP A 359 23.28 8.33 -3.06
CA TRP A 359 23.17 9.79 -3.14
C TRP A 359 23.29 10.42 -1.75
N LYS A 360 23.86 11.62 -1.67
CA LYS A 360 24.12 12.35 -0.41
C LYS A 360 23.50 13.75 -0.44
N GLY A 361 23.12 14.24 0.74
CA GLY A 361 22.58 15.59 0.92
C GLY A 361 21.08 15.70 0.60
N TYR A 362 20.33 14.63 0.81
CA TYR A 362 18.88 14.52 0.58
C TYR A 362 18.15 14.21 1.89
N ARG A 363 18.34 15.06 2.91
CA ARG A 363 17.65 14.89 4.20
C ARG A 363 16.15 15.10 4.01
N ASP A 364 15.36 14.27 4.68
CA ASP A 364 13.90 14.21 4.61
C ASP A 364 13.35 13.93 3.20
N ALA A 365 14.17 13.35 2.32
CA ALA A 365 13.74 13.04 0.97
C ALA A 365 12.77 11.85 0.91
N SER A 366 11.86 11.90 -0.05
CA SER A 366 11.05 10.74 -0.45
C SER A 366 11.44 10.29 -1.86
N CYS A 367 11.33 9.00 -2.09
CA CYS A 367 11.78 8.37 -3.34
C CYS A 367 10.65 7.55 -3.94
N LEU A 368 10.41 7.74 -5.24
CA LEU A 368 9.50 6.92 -6.05
C LEU A 368 10.20 6.51 -7.33
N PHE A 369 9.89 5.32 -7.85
CA PHE A 369 10.40 4.89 -9.14
C PHE A 369 9.55 5.50 -10.25
N VAL A 370 10.15 5.85 -11.38
CA VAL A 370 9.48 6.42 -12.54
C VAL A 370 10.07 5.85 -13.82
N GLU A 371 9.28 5.68 -14.87
CA GLU A 371 9.76 5.24 -16.18
C GLU A 371 9.81 6.43 -17.14
N MET A 372 11.01 6.75 -17.63
CA MET A 372 11.27 7.89 -18.51
C MET A 372 11.52 7.40 -19.92
N LEU A 373 10.95 8.07 -20.93
CA LEU A 373 11.13 7.68 -22.33
C LEU A 373 12.57 7.95 -22.79
N LEU A 374 13.19 6.97 -23.45
CA LEU A 374 14.57 7.02 -23.94
C LEU A 374 14.73 7.72 -25.29
N ASN A 375 13.75 7.58 -26.19
CA ASN A 375 13.89 7.93 -27.61
C ASN A 375 13.17 9.23 -27.98
N LYS A 376 13.95 10.25 -28.37
CA LYS A 376 13.48 11.55 -28.87
C LYS A 376 13.05 11.51 -30.35
N ASP A 377 13.61 10.59 -31.13
CA ASP A 377 13.49 10.61 -32.60
C ASP A 377 12.15 10.06 -33.12
N LYS A 378 11.49 9.16 -32.38
CA LYS A 378 10.14 8.68 -32.72
C LYS A 378 9.07 9.75 -32.48
N ALA A 379 9.23 10.62 -31.49
CA ALA A 379 8.25 11.68 -31.19
C ALA A 379 8.14 12.75 -32.30
N SER A 380 9.12 12.82 -33.21
CA SER A 380 9.15 13.77 -34.33
C SER A 380 8.52 13.22 -35.61
N SER A 381 8.11 11.95 -35.63
CA SER A 381 7.50 11.31 -36.79
C SER A 381 5.98 11.43 -36.69
N SER A 382 5.40 12.33 -37.48
CA SER A 382 3.96 12.53 -37.60
C SER A 382 3.25 11.29 -38.16
N SER A 383 2.79 10.38 -37.29
CA SER A 383 1.74 9.41 -37.61
C SER A 383 0.85 9.16 -36.39
N MET A 384 -0.46 9.09 -36.61
CA MET A 384 -1.51 9.13 -35.58
C MET A 384 -1.55 7.93 -34.60
N HIS A 385 -0.58 7.02 -34.62
CA HIS A 385 -0.52 5.85 -33.71
C HIS A 385 0.93 5.43 -33.45
N ILE A 386 1.65 6.13 -32.58
CA ILE A 386 2.91 5.62 -32.03
C ILE A 386 2.58 4.86 -30.75
N GLU A 387 2.51 3.53 -30.84
CA GLU A 387 2.45 2.67 -29.65
C GLU A 387 3.85 2.54 -29.06
N TYR A 388 4.06 3.12 -27.87
CA TYR A 388 5.28 2.92 -27.11
C TYR A 388 5.25 1.57 -26.41
N THR A 389 6.36 0.86 -26.47
CA THR A 389 6.54 -0.42 -25.77
C THR A 389 7.40 -0.21 -24.53
N LYS A 390 7.40 -1.20 -23.63
CA LYS A 390 8.23 -1.18 -22.41
C LYS A 390 9.71 -0.91 -22.67
N SER A 391 10.26 -1.34 -23.82
CA SER A 391 11.67 -1.15 -24.17
C SER A 391 12.02 0.29 -24.54
N ASP A 392 11.02 1.12 -24.88
CA ASP A 392 11.23 2.54 -25.14
C ASP A 392 11.44 3.36 -23.85
N TYR A 393 11.18 2.77 -22.68
CA TYR A 393 11.31 3.42 -21.37
C TYR A 393 12.52 2.92 -20.57
N CYS A 394 13.07 3.80 -19.73
CA CYS A 394 14.07 3.47 -18.73
C CYS A 394 13.58 3.73 -17.32
N LEU A 395 13.82 2.76 -16.43
CA LEU A 395 13.52 2.92 -15.01
C LEU A 395 14.49 3.92 -14.38
N CYS A 396 13.92 4.89 -13.68
CA CYS A 396 14.57 5.99 -12.99
C CYS A 396 14.03 6.11 -11.55
N LEU A 397 14.65 6.98 -10.74
CA LEU A 397 14.22 7.32 -9.39
C LEU A 397 13.94 8.82 -9.36
N ALA A 398 12.72 9.16 -9.04
CA ALA A 398 12.32 10.50 -8.65
C ALA A 398 12.66 10.67 -7.17
N ILE A 399 13.55 11.61 -6.87
CA ILE A 399 13.95 11.99 -5.53
C ILE A 399 13.30 13.35 -5.23
N HIS A 400 12.26 13.35 -4.41
CA HIS A 400 11.69 14.59 -3.88
C HIS A 400 12.51 15.01 -2.66
N ALA A 401 13.08 16.21 -2.71
CA ALA A 401 13.93 16.78 -1.67
C ALA A 401 13.29 18.05 -1.09
N PRO A 402 12.38 17.94 -0.10
CA PRO A 402 11.61 19.08 0.41
C PRO A 402 12.48 20.25 0.89
N ARG A 403 13.58 19.95 1.60
CA ARG A 403 14.52 20.97 2.10
C ARG A 403 15.19 21.79 1.01
N LYS A 404 15.33 21.21 -0.18
CA LYS A 404 15.92 21.88 -1.35
C LYS A 404 14.84 22.51 -2.24
N GLY A 405 13.56 22.19 -2.03
CA GLY A 405 12.47 22.62 -2.90
C GLY A 405 12.62 22.10 -4.34
N ILE A 406 13.10 20.86 -4.52
CA ILE A 406 13.29 20.27 -5.85
C ILE A 406 12.88 18.80 -5.90
N ILE A 407 12.53 18.35 -7.11
CA ILE A 407 12.46 16.94 -7.50
C ILE A 407 13.57 16.68 -8.52
N GLU A 408 14.39 15.66 -8.28
CA GLU A 408 15.41 15.23 -9.22
C GLU A 408 15.09 13.83 -9.76
N VAL A 409 15.23 13.64 -11.07
CA VAL A 409 15.08 12.33 -11.69
C VAL A 409 16.47 11.81 -12.07
N TRP A 410 16.82 10.64 -11.56
CA TRP A 410 18.11 10.00 -11.79
C TRP A 410 17.93 8.70 -12.56
N LYS A 411 18.85 8.40 -13.49
CA LYS A 411 19.03 7.03 -13.99
C LYS A 411 19.45 6.11 -12.84
N MET A 412 19.09 4.84 -12.90
CA MET A 412 19.39 3.84 -11.85
C MET A 412 20.88 3.49 -11.79
N ARG A 413 21.22 2.25 -11.43
CA ARG A 413 22.57 1.67 -11.25
C ARG A 413 23.74 2.55 -11.74
N THR A 414 23.74 2.94 -13.02
CA THR A 414 24.71 3.86 -13.62
C THR A 414 24.01 4.99 -14.39
N GLY A 415 24.60 6.18 -14.41
CA GLY A 415 24.17 7.30 -15.25
C GLY A 415 23.99 8.62 -14.51
N SER A 416 23.81 9.71 -15.26
CA SER A 416 23.63 11.06 -14.72
C SER A 416 22.21 11.32 -14.21
N ARG A 417 22.04 12.47 -13.57
CA ARG A 417 20.74 13.10 -13.35
C ARG A 417 20.16 13.48 -14.72
N LEU A 418 18.88 13.19 -14.92
CA LEU A 418 18.15 13.51 -16.15
C LEU A 418 17.46 14.85 -16.06
N LEU A 419 16.87 15.14 -14.90
CA LEU A 419 15.96 16.26 -14.74
C LEU A 419 16.03 16.82 -13.31
N THR A 420 15.78 18.12 -13.18
CA THR A 420 15.56 18.80 -11.91
C THR A 420 14.39 19.76 -12.08
N ILE A 421 13.36 19.61 -11.25
CA ILE A 421 12.16 20.43 -11.29
C ILE A 421 12.04 21.15 -9.95
N PRO A 422 11.76 22.47 -9.94
CA PRO A 422 11.36 23.17 -8.71
C PRO A 422 10.11 22.54 -8.12
N CYS A 423 10.13 22.25 -6.82
CA CYS A 423 9.01 21.71 -6.07
C CYS A 423 8.53 22.77 -5.08
N PRO A 424 7.29 23.29 -5.21
CA PRO A 424 6.70 24.19 -4.23
C PRO A 424 6.65 23.57 -2.83
N LYS A 425 6.55 24.42 -1.81
CA LYS A 425 6.27 23.96 -0.44
C LYS A 425 4.87 23.35 -0.35
N GLY A 426 4.64 22.50 0.64
CA GLY A 426 3.36 21.81 0.81
C GLY A 426 3.07 20.75 -0.25
N SER A 427 4.05 20.39 -1.08
CA SER A 427 3.93 19.37 -2.10
C SER A 427 4.42 18.00 -1.64
N ARG A 428 3.73 16.93 -2.07
CA ARG A 428 4.19 15.54 -1.92
C ARG A 428 4.15 14.83 -3.26
N ILE A 429 5.15 13.98 -3.51
CA ILE A 429 5.11 13.04 -4.63
C ILE A 429 4.28 11.81 -4.25
N LEU A 430 3.41 11.38 -5.16
CA LEU A 430 2.51 10.25 -5.02
C LEU A 430 2.65 9.34 -6.24
N GLN A 431 2.28 8.08 -6.08
CA GLN A 431 2.25 7.11 -7.16
C GLN A 431 1.04 6.20 -6.96
N PRO A 432 0.33 5.81 -8.04
CA PRO A 432 -0.78 4.86 -7.94
C PRO A 432 -0.34 3.52 -7.33
N SER A 433 -1.15 2.96 -6.41
CA SER A 433 -0.87 1.69 -5.73
C SER A 433 -0.82 0.45 -6.63
N ALA A 434 -1.44 0.48 -7.82
CA ALA A 434 -1.48 -0.65 -8.75
C ALA A 434 -1.50 -0.21 -10.22
N ARG A 435 -0.98 -1.07 -11.08
CA ARG A 435 -0.99 -0.91 -12.54
C ARG A 435 -2.10 -1.80 -13.09
N LEU A 436 -3.36 -1.37 -12.99
CA LEU A 436 -4.46 -2.06 -13.66
C LEU A 436 -4.20 -2.06 -15.17
N SER A 437 -3.49 -3.09 -15.66
CA SER A 437 -2.96 -3.18 -17.00
C SER A 437 -4.11 -3.34 -17.96
N SER A 438 -4.30 -2.38 -18.86
CA SER A 438 -5.15 -2.57 -20.03
C SER A 438 -4.45 -3.50 -21.01
N THR A 439 -5.18 -4.46 -21.57
CA THR A 439 -4.69 -5.45 -22.55
C THR A 439 -4.14 -4.81 -23.83
N TYR A 440 -4.42 -3.52 -24.06
CA TYR A 440 -4.20 -2.85 -25.35
C TYR A 440 -3.04 -1.86 -25.39
N SER A 441 -2.45 -1.43 -24.27
CA SER A 441 -1.32 -0.47 -24.29
C SER A 441 -0.45 -0.50 -23.03
N TYR A 442 0.86 -0.32 -23.22
CA TYR A 442 1.81 -0.23 -22.11
C TYR A 442 1.68 1.11 -21.40
N THR A 443 1.28 1.10 -20.13
CA THR A 443 1.28 2.30 -19.28
C THR A 443 2.59 2.39 -18.50
N PRO A 444 3.40 3.44 -18.68
CA PRO A 444 4.65 3.61 -17.96
C PRO A 444 4.40 3.90 -16.47
N LEU A 445 5.45 3.74 -15.67
CA LEU A 445 5.43 4.15 -14.27
C LEU A 445 5.49 5.67 -14.13
N GLU A 446 4.40 6.25 -13.66
CA GLU A 446 4.26 7.69 -13.48
C GLU A 446 4.40 8.11 -12.02
N VAL A 447 4.85 9.33 -11.81
CA VAL A 447 4.90 9.98 -10.51
C VAL A 447 4.07 11.25 -10.58
N TYR A 448 3.22 11.45 -9.59
CA TYR A 448 2.34 12.60 -9.48
C TYR A 448 2.86 13.52 -8.38
N LEU A 449 2.68 14.82 -8.58
CA LEU A 449 2.94 15.86 -7.60
C LEU A 449 1.61 16.43 -7.15
N PHE A 450 1.29 16.24 -5.87
CA PHE A 450 0.13 16.87 -5.26
C PHE A 450 0.59 18.04 -4.39
N ASN A 451 0.11 19.25 -4.68
CA ASN A 451 0.30 20.40 -3.81
C ASN A 451 -0.93 20.56 -2.91
N GLY A 452 -0.73 20.39 -1.60
CA GLY A 452 -1.84 20.45 -0.65
C GLY A 452 -2.49 21.83 -0.55
N ASP A 453 -1.72 22.90 -0.70
CA ASP A 453 -2.20 24.27 -0.48
C ASP A 453 -2.99 24.81 -1.69
N SER A 454 -2.57 24.47 -2.91
CA SER A 454 -3.29 24.83 -4.14
C SER A 454 -4.34 23.79 -4.56
N GLY A 455 -4.27 22.57 -4.03
CA GLY A 455 -5.08 21.44 -4.47
C GLY A 455 -4.72 20.93 -5.88
N GLN A 456 -3.63 21.41 -6.47
CA GLN A 456 -3.21 21.02 -7.81
C GLN A 456 -2.54 19.64 -7.80
N LEU A 457 -3.03 18.75 -8.65
CA LEU A 457 -2.41 17.47 -8.96
C LEU A 457 -1.79 17.53 -10.35
N SER A 458 -0.51 17.23 -10.46
CA SER A 458 0.22 17.23 -11.74
C SER A 458 0.99 15.93 -11.93
N VAL A 459 1.10 15.45 -13.17
CA VAL A 459 1.93 14.28 -13.52
C VAL A 459 3.30 14.73 -14.01
N LEU A 460 4.34 14.00 -13.62
CA LEU A 460 5.70 14.16 -14.11
C LEU A 460 5.80 13.67 -15.56
N ASN A 461 6.16 14.57 -16.48
CA ASN A 461 6.28 14.22 -17.89
C ASN A 461 7.42 13.22 -18.10
N SER A 462 7.10 12.10 -18.75
CA SER A 462 8.05 11.02 -19.05
C SER A 462 9.10 11.41 -20.10
N HIS A 463 8.89 12.54 -20.80
CA HIS A 463 9.80 13.08 -21.82
C HIS A 463 10.76 14.12 -21.23
N VAL A 464 12.05 13.92 -21.49
CA VAL A 464 13.10 14.91 -21.21
C VAL A 464 13.28 15.77 -22.46
N GLY A 465 12.42 16.78 -22.61
CA GLY A 465 12.39 17.73 -23.75
C GLY A 465 13.57 18.68 -23.77
#